data_AF-A0A9D5HYI0-F1
#
_entry.id   AF-A0A9D5HYI0-F1
#
_cell.length_a   1.000
_cell.length_b   1.000
_cell.length_c   1.000
_cell.angle_alpha   90.00
_cell.angle_beta   90.00
_cell.angle_gamma   90.00
#
_symmetry.space_group_name_H-M   'P 1'
#
loop_
_entity.id
_entity.type
_entity.pdbx_description
1 polymer ?
#
loop_
_entity_poly.entity_id
_entity_poly.type
_entity_poly.pdbx_seq_one_letter_code
_entity_poly.pdbx_strand_id
1 'polypeptide(L)'
;MESKASIDPLLECYIDIIRNLTNITNEIVTPNNHVGADNPDKLKNGVQEYINLLVNAQGILSDSALSKVEIPLGFINHIDEGKSPNTWLMNLFKLLDEQNDKARGEALTLSCLHKAICKRLSTGRDLSLEDIDIIGKETDK
;
A
#
# COMPACT_ATOMS: atom_id res chain seq x y z
N MET A 1 -10.47 -26.21 -10.13
CA MET A 1 -10.69 -26.09 -8.67
C MET A 1 -10.20 -24.71 -8.28
N GLU A 2 -11.12 -23.80 -8.00
CA GLU A 2 -10.75 -22.50 -7.42
C GLU A 2 -10.24 -22.78 -6.00
N SER A 3 -8.94 -22.54 -5.79
CA SER A 3 -8.34 -22.52 -4.47
C SER A 3 -9.06 -21.44 -3.66
N LYS A 4 -9.92 -21.83 -2.71
CA LYS A 4 -10.37 -20.91 -1.66
C LYS A 4 -9.12 -20.34 -1.02
N ALA A 5 -8.86 -19.06 -1.23
CA ALA A 5 -7.76 -18.38 -0.57
C ALA A 5 -7.97 -18.53 0.94
N SER A 6 -7.11 -19.32 1.59
CA SER A 6 -7.11 -19.43 3.04
C SER A 6 -6.79 -18.05 3.60
N ILE A 7 -7.69 -17.52 4.43
CA ILE A 7 -7.47 -16.25 5.13
C ILE A 7 -6.29 -16.46 6.09
N ASP A 8 -5.40 -15.46 6.19
CA ASP A 8 -4.28 -15.53 7.13
C ASP A 8 -4.82 -15.61 8.57
N PRO A 9 -4.33 -16.54 9.41
CA PRO A 9 -4.84 -16.74 10.77
C PRO A 9 -4.80 -15.48 11.63
N LEU A 10 -3.85 -14.57 11.40
CA LEU A 10 -3.76 -13.31 12.12
C LEU A 10 -4.89 -12.35 11.71
N LEU A 11 -5.25 -12.32 10.43
CA LEU A 11 -6.37 -11.51 9.95
C LEU A 11 -7.71 -12.02 10.49
N GLU A 12 -7.90 -13.34 10.52
CA GLU A 12 -9.09 -13.96 11.12
C GLU A 12 -9.19 -13.61 12.61
N CYS A 13 -8.08 -13.71 13.35
CA CYS A 13 -8.03 -13.33 14.76
C CYS A 13 -8.35 -11.84 14.98
N TYR A 14 -7.83 -10.92 14.15
CA TYR A 14 -8.18 -9.50 14.24
C TYR A 14 -9.66 -9.22 13.97
N ILE A 15 -10.28 -9.93 13.01
CA ILE A 15 -11.71 -9.81 12.75
C ILE A 15 -12.52 -10.21 14.00
N ASP A 16 -12.13 -11.29 14.67
CA ASP A 16 -12.82 -11.76 15.87
C ASP A 16 -12.62 -10.81 17.05
N ILE A 17 -11.43 -10.22 17.19
CA ILE A 17 -11.17 -9.14 18.17
C ILE A 17 -12.13 -7.96 17.96
N ILE A 18 -12.27 -7.48 16.73
CA ILE A 18 -13.14 -6.34 16.40
C ILE A 18 -14.62 -6.69 16.65
N ARG A 19 -15.06 -7.90 16.28
CA ARG A 19 -16.42 -8.38 16.56
C ARG A 19 -16.70 -8.44 18.05
N ASN A 20 -15.76 -8.98 18.84
CA ASN A 20 -15.90 -9.06 20.27
C ASN A 20 -15.98 -7.66 20.92
N LEU A 21 -15.12 -6.72 20.49
CA LEU A 21 -15.19 -5.32 20.93
C LEU A 21 -16.53 -4.65 20.58
N THR A 22 -17.07 -4.94 19.40
CA THR A 22 -18.38 -4.45 18.98
C THR A 22 -19.48 -4.98 19.90
N ASN A 23 -19.44 -6.27 20.26
CA ASN A 23 -20.38 -6.88 21.19
C ASN A 23 -20.28 -6.25 22.59
N ILE A 24 -19.06 -6.09 23.11
CA ILE A 24 -18.82 -5.41 24.41
C ILE A 24 -19.38 -3.99 24.38
N THR A 25 -19.13 -3.25 23.30
CA THR A 25 -19.61 -1.87 23.15
C THR A 25 -21.13 -1.81 23.10
N ASN A 26 -21.79 -2.73 22.39
CA ASN A 26 -23.25 -2.82 22.35
C ASN A 26 -23.84 -3.12 23.75
N GLU A 27 -23.22 -4.02 24.52
CA GLU A 27 -23.65 -4.33 25.88
C GLU A 27 -23.46 -3.12 26.83
N ILE A 28 -22.48 -2.25 26.59
CA ILE A 28 -22.26 -1.01 27.37
C ILE A 28 -23.21 0.13 26.94
N VAL A 29 -23.44 0.29 25.63
CA VAL A 29 -24.17 1.43 25.06
C VAL A 29 -25.68 1.22 25.07
N THR A 30 -26.17 -0.02 25.06
CA THR A 30 -27.62 -0.30 25.11
C THR A 30 -28.15 0.19 26.46
N PRO A 31 -28.92 1.29 26.51
CA PRO A 31 -29.42 1.81 27.77
C PRO A 31 -30.46 0.85 28.33
N ASN A 32 -30.45 0.64 29.64
CA ASN A 32 -31.35 -0.16 30.48
C ASN A 32 -32.87 0.01 30.20
N ASN A 33 -33.35 -0.41 29.02
CA ASN A 33 -34.78 -0.48 28.71
C ASN A 33 -35.40 -1.83 29.06
N HIS A 34 -34.64 -2.76 29.64
CA HIS A 34 -35.17 -3.99 30.17
C HIS A 34 -34.83 -4.14 31.66
N VAL A 35 -35.86 -3.87 32.47
CA VAL A 35 -36.00 -4.42 33.83
C VAL A 35 -35.92 -5.95 33.71
N GLY A 36 -34.73 -6.51 33.90
CA GLY A 36 -34.52 -7.95 33.82
C GLY A 36 -33.08 -8.34 33.52
N ALA A 37 -32.27 -8.37 34.59
CA ALA A 37 -30.91 -8.92 34.63
C ALA A 37 -29.88 -8.22 33.71
N ASP A 38 -29.35 -7.09 34.18
CA ASP A 38 -27.94 -6.78 33.94
C ASP A 38 -27.16 -8.05 34.31
N ASN A 39 -26.62 -8.76 33.32
CA ASN A 39 -25.86 -9.97 33.56
C ASN A 39 -24.38 -9.58 33.55
N PRO A 40 -23.79 -9.13 34.69
CA PRO A 40 -22.38 -8.77 34.77
C PRO A 40 -21.46 -9.89 34.28
N ASP A 41 -21.94 -11.14 34.29
CA ASP A 41 -21.24 -12.29 33.73
C ASP A 41 -21.08 -12.21 32.21
N LYS A 42 -22.02 -11.60 31.46
CA LYS A 42 -21.86 -11.42 30.00
C LYS A 42 -20.75 -10.45 29.65
N LEU A 43 -20.71 -9.29 30.31
CA LEU A 43 -19.65 -8.31 30.10
C LEU A 43 -18.29 -8.88 30.53
N LYS A 44 -18.25 -9.54 31.70
CA LYS A 44 -17.05 -10.22 32.21
C LYS A 44 -16.55 -11.30 31.24
N ASN A 45 -17.45 -12.13 30.70
CA ASN A 45 -17.10 -13.16 29.73
C ASN A 45 -16.64 -12.56 28.40
N GLY A 46 -17.27 -11.45 27.95
CA GLY A 46 -16.85 -10.71 26.76
C GLY A 46 -15.42 -10.18 26.90
N VAL A 47 -15.11 -9.50 28.00
CA VAL A 47 -13.77 -8.98 28.29
C VAL A 47 -12.74 -10.12 28.42
N GLN A 48 -13.10 -11.24 29.05
CA GLN A 48 -12.23 -12.40 29.14
C GLN A 48 -11.91 -12.98 27.76
N GLU A 49 -12.92 -13.08 26.88
CA GLU A 49 -12.75 -13.55 25.52
C GLU A 49 -11.89 -12.58 24.69
N TYR A 50 -12.08 -11.28 24.85
CA TYR A 50 -11.20 -10.26 24.25
C TYR A 50 -9.73 -10.47 24.66
N ILE A 51 -9.46 -10.69 25.95
CA ILE A 51 -8.10 -10.96 26.45
C ILE A 51 -7.54 -12.25 25.82
N ASN A 52 -8.34 -13.32 25.77
CA ASN A 52 -7.91 -14.59 25.16
C ASN A 52 -7.55 -14.39 23.67
N LEU A 53 -8.35 -13.62 22.93
CA LEU A 53 -8.09 -13.31 21.53
C LEU A 53 -6.81 -12.47 21.35
N LEU A 54 -6.53 -11.51 22.23
CA LEU A 54 -5.27 -10.76 22.19
C LEU A 54 -4.05 -11.66 22.45
N VAL A 55 -4.15 -12.58 23.42
CA VAL A 55 -3.09 -13.55 23.70
C VAL A 55 -2.88 -14.48 22.50
N ASN A 56 -3.96 -14.93 21.87
CA ASN A 56 -3.90 -15.75 20.65
C ASN A 56 -3.23 -14.98 19.50
N ALA A 57 -3.58 -13.72 19.29
CA ALA A 57 -2.96 -12.86 18.26
C ALA A 57 -1.45 -12.74 18.47
N GLN A 58 -0.98 -12.59 19.71
CA GLN A 58 0.45 -12.58 20.03
C GLN A 58 1.12 -13.91 19.70
N GLY A 59 0.47 -15.04 19.98
CA GLY A 59 1.00 -16.38 19.69
C GLY A 59 1.13 -16.67 18.19
N ILE A 60 0.24 -16.11 17.37
CA ILE A 60 0.23 -16.30 15.91
C ILE A 60 1.18 -15.30 15.20
N LEU A 61 1.55 -14.22 15.86
CA LEU A 61 2.23 -13.07 15.26
C LEU A 61 3.55 -13.45 14.58
N SER A 62 4.37 -14.32 15.18
CA SER A 62 5.66 -14.74 14.60
C SER A 62 5.52 -15.60 13.34
N ASP A 63 4.43 -16.36 13.24
CA ASP A 63 4.24 -17.35 12.18
C ASP A 63 3.45 -16.80 10.99
N SER A 64 2.60 -15.80 11.24
CA SER A 64 1.81 -15.12 10.20
C SER A 64 2.67 -14.55 9.09
N ALA A 65 2.15 -14.58 7.85
CA ALA A 65 2.79 -13.91 6.73
C ALA A 65 2.60 -12.39 6.81
N LEU A 66 1.46 -11.94 7.36
CA LEU A 66 1.12 -10.53 7.48
C LEU A 66 2.05 -9.75 8.41
N SER A 67 2.57 -10.39 9.46
CA SER A 67 3.51 -9.75 10.39
C SER A 67 4.89 -9.49 9.79
N LYS A 68 5.22 -10.19 8.69
CA LYS A 68 6.50 -10.09 7.98
C LYS A 68 6.45 -9.06 6.84
N VAL A 69 5.27 -8.50 6.56
CA VAL A 69 5.13 -7.48 5.52
C VAL A 69 5.68 -6.17 6.05
N GLU A 70 6.69 -5.64 5.37
CA GLU A 70 7.19 -4.29 5.64
C GLU A 70 6.21 -3.26 5.10
N ILE A 71 5.68 -2.43 6.00
CA ILE A 71 4.72 -1.37 5.66
C ILE A 71 5.44 -0.02 5.74
N PRO A 72 5.43 0.80 4.66
CA PRO A 72 6.04 2.11 4.70
C PRO A 72 5.44 3.01 5.78
N LEU A 73 6.28 3.71 6.55
CA LEU A 73 5.82 4.62 7.61
C LEU A 73 4.85 5.69 7.09
N GLY A 74 5.09 6.21 5.88
CA GLY A 74 4.19 7.18 5.25
C GLY A 74 2.79 6.62 4.94
N PHE A 75 2.67 5.31 4.73
CA PHE A 75 1.37 4.64 4.56
C PHE A 75 0.66 4.48 5.90
N ILE A 76 1.38 4.14 6.96
CA ILE A 76 0.86 4.07 8.33
C ILE A 76 0.29 5.43 8.75
N ASN A 77 1.09 6.50 8.63
CA ASN A 77 0.65 7.85 8.98
C ASN A 77 -0.60 8.28 8.21
N HIS A 78 -0.70 7.90 6.94
CA HIS A 78 -1.88 8.21 6.10
C HIS A 78 -3.15 7.52 6.61
N ILE A 79 -3.03 6.28 7.10
CA ILE A 79 -4.15 5.55 7.73
C ILE A 79 -4.48 6.16 9.09
N ASP A 80 -3.48 6.54 9.89
CA ASP A 80 -3.67 7.17 11.21
C ASP A 80 -4.39 8.52 11.10
N GLU A 81 -4.19 9.24 9.99
CA GLU A 81 -4.94 10.46 9.65
C GLU A 81 -6.39 10.19 9.19
N GLY A 82 -6.84 8.93 9.18
CA GLY A 82 -8.17 8.51 8.75
C GLY A 82 -8.39 8.54 7.23
N LYS A 83 -7.32 8.63 6.43
CA LYS A 83 -7.41 8.64 4.97
C LYS A 83 -7.42 7.22 4.42
N SER A 84 -8.07 7.05 3.27
CA SER A 84 -8.18 5.73 2.63
C SER A 84 -6.81 5.22 2.13
N PRO A 85 -6.41 3.97 2.45
CA PRO A 85 -5.21 3.33 1.91
C PRO A 85 -5.08 3.41 0.38
N ASN A 86 -6.20 3.30 -0.33
CA ASN A 86 -6.25 3.30 -1.79
C ASN A 86 -5.79 4.63 -2.39
N THR A 87 -6.06 5.74 -1.69
CA THR A 87 -5.61 7.07 -2.15
C THR A 87 -4.10 7.22 -2.08
N TRP A 88 -3.46 6.62 -1.06
CA TRP A 88 -2.01 6.59 -0.95
C TRP A 88 -1.39 5.75 -2.08
N LEU A 89 -1.94 4.56 -2.34
CA LEU A 89 -1.48 3.70 -3.44
C LEU A 89 -1.65 4.37 -4.81
N MET A 90 -2.78 5.06 -5.04
CA MET A 90 -3.01 5.80 -6.28
C MET A 90 -1.97 6.89 -6.49
N ASN A 91 -1.64 7.65 -5.43
CA ASN A 91 -0.60 8.68 -5.49
C ASN A 91 0.78 8.06 -5.77
N LEU A 92 1.10 6.91 -5.17
CA LEU A 92 2.34 6.20 -5.44
C LEU A 92 2.44 5.76 -6.90
N PHE A 93 1.40 5.14 -7.46
CA PHE A 93 1.40 4.72 -8.86
C PHE A 93 1.56 5.89 -9.82
N LYS A 94 0.85 6.99 -9.56
CA LYS A 94 1.00 8.21 -10.36
C LYS A 94 2.44 8.75 -10.33
N LEU A 95 3.07 8.77 -9.16
CA LEU A 95 4.47 9.18 -9.03
C LEU A 95 5.42 8.24 -9.78
N LEU A 96 5.18 6.92 -9.73
CA LEU A 96 5.98 5.95 -10.47
C LEU A 96 5.86 6.15 -11.98
N ASP A 97 4.65 6.41 -12.50
CA ASP A 97 4.43 6.70 -13.91
C ASP A 97 5.18 7.98 -14.33
N GLU A 98 5.07 9.05 -13.55
CA GLU A 98 5.77 10.32 -13.81
C GLU A 98 7.30 10.15 -13.81
N GLN A 99 7.86 9.41 -12.83
CA GLN A 99 9.30 9.16 -12.77
C GLN A 99 9.77 8.25 -13.90
N ASN A 100 8.98 7.25 -14.28
CA ASN A 100 9.29 6.36 -15.39
C ASN A 100 9.33 7.12 -16.72
N ASP A 101 8.36 7.97 -17.00
CA ASP A 101 8.34 8.77 -18.22
C ASP A 101 9.50 9.76 -18.28
N LYS A 102 9.84 10.37 -17.14
CA LYS A 102 11.04 11.21 -17.03
C LYS A 102 12.31 10.42 -17.33
N ALA A 103 12.51 9.27 -16.70
CA ALA A 103 13.69 8.43 -16.90
C ALA A 103 13.81 7.96 -18.36
N ARG A 104 12.70 7.64 -19.02
CA ARG A 104 12.66 7.31 -20.45
C ARG A 104 13.09 8.48 -21.32
N GLY A 105 12.62 9.70 -21.03
CA GLY A 105 13.01 10.91 -21.73
C GLY A 105 14.51 11.22 -21.57
N GLU A 106 15.04 11.07 -20.36
CA GLU A 106 16.47 11.24 -20.08
C GLU A 106 17.33 10.21 -20.82
N ALA A 107 16.95 8.93 -20.76
CA ALA A 107 17.66 7.86 -21.46
C ALA A 107 17.67 8.06 -22.98
N LEU A 108 16.55 8.52 -23.56
CA LEU A 108 16.47 8.84 -24.98
C LEU A 108 17.38 10.01 -25.34
N THR A 109 17.39 11.08 -24.54
CA THR A 109 18.25 12.25 -24.75
C THR A 109 19.72 11.87 -24.70
N LEU A 110 20.12 11.05 -23.73
CA LEU A 110 21.48 10.51 -23.63
C LEU A 110 21.86 9.66 -24.84
N SER A 111 20.94 8.85 -25.36
CA SER A 111 21.15 8.06 -26.58
C SER A 111 21.39 8.94 -27.81
N CYS A 112 20.60 10.01 -27.99
CA CYS A 112 20.81 10.96 -29.08
C CYS A 112 22.17 11.67 -28.97
N LEU A 113 22.53 12.12 -27.76
CA LEU A 113 23.81 12.76 -27.51
C LEU A 113 24.98 11.80 -27.82
N HIS A 114 24.89 10.55 -27.37
CA HIS A 114 25.89 9.53 -27.65
C HIS A 114 26.07 9.32 -29.16
N LYS A 115 24.97 9.18 -29.92
CA LYS A 115 25.01 9.06 -31.39
C LYS A 115 25.68 10.26 -32.05
N ALA A 116 25.34 11.48 -31.62
CA ALA A 116 25.92 12.70 -32.14
C ALA A 116 27.44 12.73 -31.91
N ILE A 117 27.90 12.46 -30.68
CA ILE A 117 29.32 12.39 -30.35
C ILE A 117 30.04 11.34 -31.20
N CYS A 118 29.49 10.12 -31.33
CA CYS A 118 30.06 9.08 -32.19
C CYS A 118 30.19 9.54 -33.66
N LYS A 119 29.17 10.23 -34.18
CA LYS A 119 29.18 10.78 -35.55
C LYS A 119 30.25 11.86 -35.72
N ARG A 120 30.44 12.75 -34.74
CA ARG A 120 31.51 13.76 -34.78
C ARG A 120 32.89 13.10 -34.84
N LEU A 121 33.10 12.09 -33.99
CA LEU A 121 34.37 11.36 -33.92
C LEU A 121 34.67 10.62 -35.21
N SER A 122 33.66 10.06 -35.89
CA SER A 122 33.86 9.34 -37.15
C SER A 122 34.06 10.24 -38.37
N THR A 123 33.44 11.43 -38.40
CA THR A 123 33.54 12.36 -39.54
C THR A 123 34.72 13.31 -39.44
N GLY A 124 35.32 13.49 -38.25
CA GLY A 124 36.47 14.37 -38.01
C GLY A 124 36.16 15.86 -38.21
N ARG A 125 34.88 16.23 -38.26
CA ARG A 125 34.38 17.59 -38.49
C ARG A 125 33.35 17.95 -37.43
N ASP A 126 33.14 19.24 -37.20
CA ASP A 126 32.08 19.69 -36.29
C ASP A 126 30.70 19.32 -36.82
N LEU A 127 29.80 18.94 -35.91
CA LEU A 127 28.43 18.56 -36.23
C LEU A 127 27.60 19.79 -36.59
N SER A 128 26.75 19.67 -37.61
CA SER A 128 25.70 20.65 -37.86
C SER A 128 24.45 20.36 -37.02
N LEU A 129 23.55 21.33 -36.90
CA LEU A 129 22.23 21.13 -36.27
C LEU A 129 21.37 20.08 -36.98
N GLU A 130 21.65 19.77 -38.24
CA GLU A 130 20.98 18.74 -39.04
C GLU A 130 21.53 17.35 -38.75
N ASP A 131 22.76 17.27 -38.23
CA ASP A 131 23.39 16.02 -37.82
C ASP A 131 22.95 15.53 -36.44
N ILE A 132 22.28 16.41 -35.67
CA ILE A 132 21.70 16.14 -34.36
C ILE A 132 20.21 15.92 -34.59
N ASP A 133 19.73 14.67 -34.46
CA ASP A 133 18.30 14.40 -34.43
C ASP A 133 17.69 15.06 -33.18
N ILE A 134 17.11 16.25 -33.35
CA ILE A 134 16.37 16.97 -32.32
C ILE A 134 14.93 16.49 -32.35
N ILE A 135 14.45 16.01 -31.20
CA ILE A 135 13.09 15.50 -31.00
C ILE A 135 12.07 16.58 -31.41
N GLY A 136 11.11 16.21 -32.28
CA GLY A 136 9.96 17.05 -32.65
C GLY A 136 10.09 17.85 -33.93
N LYS A 137 11.23 17.78 -34.65
CA LYS A 137 11.28 18.28 -36.02
C LYS A 137 10.52 17.29 -36.90
N GLU A 138 9.31 17.64 -37.34
CA GLU A 138 8.75 17.00 -38.52
C GLU A 138 9.77 17.18 -39.65
N THR A 139 10.34 16.07 -40.11
CA THR A 139 11.09 16.08 -41.36
C THR A 139 10.07 16.29 -42.46
N ASP A 140 9.87 17.54 -42.85
CA ASP A 140 9.14 17.90 -44.06
C ASP A 140 9.71 17.04 -45.20
N LYS A 141 8.83 16.23 -45.79
CA LYS A 141 9.10 15.47 -47.01
C LYS A 141 8.99 16.36 -48.23
#